data_AF-A0A1H0I5N2-F1
#
_entry.id   AF-A0A1H0I5N2-F1
#
_cell.length_a   1.000
_cell.length_b   1.000
_cell.length_c   1.000
_cell.angle_alpha   90.00
_cell.angle_beta   90.00
_cell.angle_gamma   90.00
#
_symmetry.space_group_name_H-M   'P 1'
#
loop_
_entity.id
_entity.type
_entity.pdbx_description
1 polymer ?
#
loop_
_entity_poly.entity_id
_entity_poly.type
_entity_poly.pdbx_seq_one_letter_code
_entity_poly.pdbx_strand_id
1 'polypeptide(L)' 'MLYPVLIILALIGVAILSNRATRECRWREYRHADGPFWRCAACGAETVTPNGKPPKICLRHKG' A
#
# COMPACT_ATOMS: atom_id res chain seq x y z
N MET A 1 9.80 4.29 34.82
CA MET A 1 10.76 3.84 33.79
C MET A 1 10.14 2.86 32.77
N LEU A 2 8.81 2.89 32.52
CA LEU A 2 8.16 2.02 31.53
C LEU A 2 7.94 2.71 30.17
N TYR A 3 7.94 4.04 30.18
CA TYR A 3 7.69 4.90 29.01
C TYR A 3 8.61 4.63 27.80
N PRO A 4 9.94 4.47 27.94
CA PRO A 4 10.79 4.21 26.76
C PRO A 4 10.51 2.85 26.13
N VAL A 5 10.11 1.85 26.93
CA VAL A 5 9.80 0.49 26.45
C VAL A 5 8.57 0.51 25.54
N LEU A 6 7.54 1.26 25.92
CA LEU A 6 6.32 1.40 25.11
C LEU A 6 6.59 2.10 23.78
N ILE A 7 7.46 3.13 23.77
CA ILE A 7 7.84 3.83 22.53
C ILE A 7 8.59 2.89 21.60
N ILE A 8 9.55 2.11 22.11
CA ILE A 8 10.32 1.17 21.31
C ILE A 8 9.41 0.11 20.69
N LEU A 9 8.47 -0.45 21.46
CA LEU A 9 7.49 -1.41 20.95
C LEU A 9 6.58 -0.82 19.87
N ALA A 10 6.13 0.42 20.04
CA ALA A 10 5.32 1.13 19.05
C ALA A 10 6.10 1.36 17.74
N LEU A 11 7.36 1.79 17.82
CA LEU A 11 8.22 2.01 16.65
C LEU A 11 8.49 0.71 15.89
N ILE A 12 8.77 -0.39 16.60
CA ILE A 12 8.97 -1.71 15.99
C ILE A 12 7.69 -2.19 15.30
N GLY A 13 6.52 -2.03 15.95
CA GLY A 13 5.22 -2.37 15.36
C GLY A 13 4.96 -1.61 14.06
N VAL A 14 5.13 -0.29 14.07
CA VAL A 14 4.94 0.57 12.89
C VAL A 14 5.94 0.24 11.79
N ALA A 15 7.20 -0.06 12.12
CA ALA A 15 8.21 -0.44 11.13
C ALA A 15 7.88 -1.77 10.44
N ILE A 16 7.43 -2.79 11.20
CA ILE A 16 7.03 -4.08 10.64
C ILE A 16 5.77 -3.94 9.76
N LEU A 17 4.76 -3.20 10.21
CA LEU A 17 3.51 -2.98 9.49
C LEU A 17 3.70 -2.10 8.25
N SER A 18 4.45 -1.00 8.35
CA SER A 18 4.70 -0.05 7.25
C SER A 18 5.61 -0.62 6.17
N ASN A 19 6.64 -1.39 6.55
CA ASN A 19 7.56 -2.01 5.61
C ASN A 19 6.87 -3.16 4.82
N ARG A 20 5.94 -3.92 5.44
CA ARG A 20 5.09 -4.87 4.70
C ARG A 20 4.14 -4.19 3.72
N ALA A 21 3.57 -3.06 4.09
CA ALA A 21 2.56 -2.39 3.27
C ALA A 21 3.09 -1.78 1.97
N THR A 22 4.41 -1.57 1.86
CA THR A 22 5.02 -0.88 0.71
C THR A 22 5.98 -1.76 -0.11
N ARG A 23 6.65 -2.76 0.48
CA ARG A 23 7.62 -3.60 -0.25
C ARG A 23 7.01 -4.55 -1.29
N GLU A 24 5.76 -4.96 -1.12
CA GLU A 24 5.16 -6.00 -1.98
C GLU A 24 4.06 -5.48 -2.90
N CYS A 25 3.89 -4.16 -3.05
CA CYS A 25 2.80 -3.66 -3.89
C CYS A 25 3.06 -3.96 -5.37
N ARG A 26 2.38 -5.02 -5.83
CA ARG A 26 2.40 -5.52 -7.20
C ARG A 26 1.15 -5.04 -7.91
N TRP A 27 1.24 -3.85 -8.48
CA TRP A 27 0.19 -3.29 -9.33
C TRP A 27 0.08 -4.12 -10.61
N ARG A 28 -1.13 -4.60 -10.89
CA ARG A 28 -1.50 -5.23 -12.15
C ARG A 28 -2.50 -4.35 -12.87
N GLU A 29 -2.25 -4.15 -14.14
CA GLU A 29 -3.19 -3.49 -15.04
C GLU A 29 -4.30 -4.48 -15.40
N TYR A 30 -5.55 -4.02 -15.27
CA TYR A 30 -6.71 -4.66 -15.82
C TYR A 30 -7.37 -3.68 -16.78
N ARG A 31 -7.56 -4.13 -18.01
CA ARG A 31 -8.17 -3.33 -19.05
C ARG A 31 -9.69 -3.43 -18.87
N HIS A 32 -10.34 -2.36 -18.42
CA HIS A 32 -11.79 -2.29 -18.30
C HIS A 32 -12.37 -1.30 -19.31
N ALA A 33 -13.68 -1.39 -19.57
CA ALA A 33 -14.34 -0.59 -20.59
C ALA A 33 -14.22 0.93 -20.33
N ASP A 34 -14.18 1.33 -19.06
CA ASP A 34 -14.11 2.73 -18.62
C ASP A 34 -12.69 3.29 -18.44
N GLY A 35 -11.65 2.49 -18.69
CA GLY A 35 -10.25 2.92 -18.63
C GLY A 35 -9.27 1.92 -17.97
N PRO A 36 -7.98 2.29 -17.89
CA PRO A 36 -6.95 1.44 -17.28
C PRO A 36 -7.13 1.38 -15.76
N PHE A 37 -7.69 0.26 -15.30
CA PHE A 37 -7.86 -0.07 -13.89
C PHE A 37 -6.62 -0.75 -13.36
N TRP A 38 -6.20 -0.38 -12.15
CA TRP A 38 -5.02 -0.94 -11.51
C TRP A 38 -5.43 -1.58 -10.20
N ARG A 39 -5.08 -2.85 -10.02
CA ARG A 39 -5.30 -3.55 -8.75
C ARG A 39 -4.00 -4.14 -8.23
N CYS A 40 -3.74 -3.95 -6.95
CA CYS A 40 -2.59 -4.53 -6.30
C CYS A 40 -2.86 -6.00 -5.95
N ALA A 41 -2.06 -6.92 -6.47
CA ALA A 41 -2.19 -8.35 -6.19
C ALA A 41 -1.78 -8.75 -4.75
N ALA A 42 -1.09 -7.86 -4.02
CA ALA A 42 -0.61 -8.14 -2.66
C ALA A 42 -1.55 -7.60 -1.57
N CYS A 43 -2.12 -6.41 -1.75
CA CYS A 43 -2.99 -5.77 -0.75
C CYS A 43 -4.45 -5.62 -1.19
N GLY A 44 -4.77 -5.88 -2.46
CA GLY A 44 -6.13 -5.74 -2.99
C GLY A 44 -6.55 -4.30 -3.30
N ALA A 45 -5.72 -3.30 -3.01
CA ALA A 45 -6.03 -1.90 -3.32
C ALA A 45 -6.29 -1.71 -4.82
N GLU A 46 -7.31 -0.93 -5.15
CA GLU A 46 -7.73 -0.62 -6.50
C GLU A 46 -7.69 0.87 -6.78
N THR A 47 -7.33 1.24 -8.01
CA THR A 47 -7.35 2.63 -8.46
C THR A 47 -7.51 2.70 -9.96
N VAL A 48 -8.16 3.74 -10.43
CA VAL A 48 -8.18 4.11 -11.85
C VAL A 48 -7.21 5.27 -12.02
N THR A 49 -6.21 5.09 -12.87
CA THR A 49 -5.24 6.16 -13.14
C THR A 49 -5.52 6.72 -14.54
N PRO A 50 -5.88 8.00 -14.69
CA PRO A 50 -6.17 8.58 -16.01
C PRO A 50 -4.94 8.58 -16.94
N ASN A 51 -3.74 8.51 -16.36
CA ASN A 51 -2.48 8.53 -17.10
C ASN A 51 -2.03 7.14 -17.62
N GLY A 52 -2.82 6.08 -17.43
CA GLY A 52 -2.45 4.73 -17.90
C GLY A 52 -1.17 4.16 -17.29
N LYS A 53 -0.76 4.66 -16.12
CA LYS A 53 0.45 4.23 -15.40
C LYS A 53 0.09 3.66 -14.03
N PRO A 54 0.84 2.67 -13.52
CA PRO A 54 0.64 2.18 -12.17
C PRO A 54 0.98 3.30 -11.17
N PRO A 55 0.24 3.39 -10.05
CA PRO A 55 0.58 4.33 -8.99
C PRO A 55 1.94 3.94 -8.38
N LYS A 56 2.78 4.94 -8.13
CA LYS A 56 4.13 4.76 -7.53
C LYS A 56 4.08 4.46 -6.03
N ILE A 57 2.91 4.55 -5.42
CA ILE A 57 2.67 4.35 -3.99
C ILE A 57 1.60 3.29 -3.79
N CYS A 58 1.63 2.62 -2.66
CA CYS A 58 0.58 1.68 -2.31
C CYS A 58 -0.64 2.41 -1.72
N LEU A 59 -1.83 2.14 -2.25
CA LEU A 59 -3.07 2.82 -1.86
C LEU A 59 -3.85 2.07 -0.77
N ARG A 60 -3.23 1.09 -0.09
CA ARG A 60 -3.88 0.26 0.94
C ARG A 60 -4.57 1.06 2.04
N HIS A 61 -3.97 2.17 2.47
CA HIS A 61 -4.49 3.04 3.53
C HIS A 61 -5.26 4.26 3.02
N LYS A 62 -5.55 4.33 1.72
CA LYS A 62 -6.26 5.45 1.10
C LYS A 62 -7.77 5.19 0.94
N GLY A 63 -8.31 4.32 1.81
CA GLY A 63 -9.74 4.02 1.92
C GLY A 63 -10.44 5.02 2.83
#